data_AF-A0A482XRZ0-F1
#
_entry.id   AF-A0A482XRZ0-F1
#
_cell.length_a   1.000
_cell.length_b   1.000
_cell.length_c   1.000
_cell.angle_alpha   90.00
_cell.angle_beta   90.00
_cell.angle_gamma   90.00
#
_symmetry.space_group_name_H-M   'P 1'
#
loop_
_entity.id
_entity.type
_entity.pdbx_description
1 polymer ?
#
loop_
_entity_poly.entity_id
_entity_poly.type
_entity_poly.pdbx_seq_one_letter_code
_entity_poly.pdbx_strand_id
1 'polypeptide(L)'
;MSEQLHSQLSKLAHEIQQKSLDIKSTTEILRYFRNVCATDKESQIKLGDDGNNFHCVDLMCKLFDKLLERPASEENMVCLRVGCQFIGNLIVDNQSNQLKVHNKCFAHIRKLMLLGDGSLSRFCAMILYNIILSHPDVREDILKENDLLRAILIQEDEFSFGSYPTFMRIYWSILALRNICEKCPENQAIIAGLAKKDVAYSPVLEELGYTLHSEDGKGIKIAPLKRHTTE
;
A
#
# COMPACT_ATOMS: atom_id res chain seq x y z
N MET A 1 -10.82 17.78 -20.80
CA MET A 1 -10.30 16.40 -20.68
C MET A 1 -10.33 15.78 -22.08
N SER A 2 -9.36 14.95 -22.50
CA SER A 2 -9.45 14.28 -23.81
C SER A 2 -10.68 13.37 -23.84
N GLU A 3 -11.33 13.22 -25.00
CA GLU A 3 -12.55 12.38 -25.12
C GLU A 3 -12.33 10.95 -24.64
N GLN A 4 -11.14 10.41 -24.93
CA GLN A 4 -10.75 9.08 -24.50
C GLN A 4 -10.65 8.98 -22.96
N LEU A 5 -10.05 9.98 -22.29
CA LEU A 5 -9.91 9.97 -20.84
C LEU A 5 -11.29 10.01 -20.15
N HIS A 6 -12.19 10.87 -20.65
CA HIS A 6 -13.56 10.94 -20.15
C HIS A 6 -14.31 9.62 -20.36
N SER A 7 -14.19 9.01 -21.55
CA SER A 7 -14.80 7.72 -21.86
C SER A 7 -14.35 6.62 -20.90
N GLN A 8 -13.04 6.54 -20.62
CA GLN A 8 -12.49 5.55 -19.70
C GLN A 8 -12.94 5.78 -18.25
N LEU A 9 -13.05 7.04 -17.81
CA LEU A 9 -13.54 7.37 -16.47
C LEU A 9 -15.01 6.97 -16.30
N SER A 10 -15.84 7.25 -17.31
CA SER A 10 -17.25 6.84 -17.32
C SER A 10 -17.41 5.31 -17.34
N LYS A 11 -16.54 4.59 -18.07
CA LYS A 11 -16.51 3.12 -18.04
C LYS A 11 -16.17 2.59 -16.66
N LEU A 12 -15.12 3.13 -16.01
CA LEU A 12 -14.77 2.73 -14.64
C LEU A 12 -15.92 2.96 -13.66
N ALA A 13 -16.55 4.13 -13.73
CA ALA A 13 -17.70 4.45 -12.89
C ALA A 13 -18.84 3.45 -13.09
N HIS A 14 -19.12 3.07 -14.34
CA HIS A 14 -20.14 2.08 -14.67
C HIS A 14 -19.80 0.69 -14.10
N GLU A 15 -18.57 0.19 -14.31
CA GLU A 15 -18.10 -1.10 -13.77
C GLU A 15 -18.23 -1.17 -12.23
N ILE A 16 -17.90 -0.09 -11.54
CA ILE A 16 -18.00 -0.01 -10.08
C ILE A 16 -19.47 -0.07 -9.62
N GLN A 17 -20.41 0.51 -10.37
CA GLN A 17 -21.84 0.50 -10.05
C GLN A 17 -22.53 -0.84 -10.31
N GLN A 18 -21.98 -1.69 -11.19
CA GLN A 18 -22.57 -3.00 -11.49
C GLN A 18 -22.51 -3.96 -10.28
N LYS A 19 -23.40 -4.95 -10.20
CA LYS A 19 -23.38 -5.95 -9.12
C LYS A 19 -22.12 -6.84 -9.19
N SER A 20 -21.77 -7.29 -10.39
CA SER A 20 -20.52 -8.00 -10.68
C SER A 20 -19.52 -7.03 -11.28
N LEU A 21 -18.28 -7.08 -10.82
CA LEU A 21 -17.18 -6.30 -11.39
C LEU A 21 -16.46 -7.15 -12.46
N ASP A 22 -16.31 -6.64 -13.68
CA ASP A 22 -15.39 -7.24 -14.66
C ASP A 22 -13.95 -6.82 -14.30
N ILE A 23 -13.21 -7.74 -13.68
CA ILE A 23 -11.85 -7.50 -13.21
C ILE A 23 -10.89 -7.24 -14.36
N LYS A 24 -11.08 -7.89 -15.52
CA LYS A 24 -10.19 -7.74 -16.67
C LYS A 24 -10.39 -6.37 -17.30
N SER A 25 -11.64 -6.01 -17.58
CA SER A 25 -12.01 -4.67 -18.08
C SER A 25 -11.50 -3.58 -17.14
N THR A 26 -11.80 -3.71 -15.84
CA THR A 26 -11.36 -2.75 -14.81
C THR A 26 -9.84 -2.61 -14.77
N THR A 27 -9.10 -3.72 -14.83
CA THR A 27 -7.63 -3.70 -14.80
C THR A 27 -7.05 -2.98 -16.02
N GLU A 28 -7.61 -3.17 -17.22
CA GLU A 28 -7.15 -2.45 -18.42
C GLU A 28 -7.42 -0.95 -18.33
N ILE A 29 -8.57 -0.55 -17.79
CA ILE A 29 -8.89 0.87 -17.55
C ILE A 29 -7.86 1.50 -16.59
N LEU A 30 -7.50 0.81 -15.51
CA LEU A 30 -6.51 1.29 -14.56
C LEU A 30 -5.09 1.35 -15.18
N ARG A 31 -4.71 0.38 -16.03
CA ARG A 31 -3.45 0.41 -16.78
C ARG A 31 -3.38 1.63 -17.69
N TYR A 32 -4.49 1.94 -18.37
CA TYR A 32 -4.61 3.13 -19.19
C TYR A 32 -4.38 4.40 -18.35
N PHE A 33 -5.08 4.58 -17.22
CA PHE A 33 -4.89 5.76 -16.37
C PHE A 33 -3.47 5.89 -15.82
N ARG A 34 -2.88 4.78 -15.35
CA ARG A 34 -1.49 4.74 -14.89
C ARG A 34 -0.53 5.25 -15.97
N ASN A 35 -0.70 4.78 -17.21
CA ASN A 35 0.17 5.16 -18.31
C ASN A 35 -0.01 6.63 -18.69
N VAL A 36 -1.26 7.10 -18.80
CA VAL A 36 -1.58 8.50 -19.11
C VAL A 36 -0.98 9.43 -18.05
N CYS A 37 -1.10 9.10 -16.77
CA CYS A 37 -0.50 9.92 -15.69
C CYS A 37 1.02 9.98 -15.75
N ALA A 38 1.69 8.96 -16.31
CA ALA A 38 3.14 8.94 -16.46
C ALA A 38 3.64 9.77 -17.64
N THR A 39 2.82 9.92 -18.69
CA THR A 39 3.24 10.55 -19.96
C THR A 39 2.63 11.91 -20.20
N ASP A 40 1.51 12.24 -19.56
CA ASP A 40 0.78 13.49 -19.78
C ASP A 40 0.35 14.15 -18.46
N LYS A 41 1.06 15.24 -18.12
CA LYS A 41 0.83 16.00 -16.89
C LYS A 41 -0.55 16.67 -16.85
N GLU A 42 -1.07 17.08 -18.01
CA GLU A 42 -2.37 17.75 -18.07
C GLU A 42 -3.50 16.77 -17.74
N SER A 43 -3.44 15.56 -18.29
CA SER A 43 -4.39 14.49 -17.92
C SER A 43 -4.22 14.03 -16.47
N GLN A 44 -2.99 13.97 -15.94
CA GLN A 44 -2.75 13.67 -14.52
C GLN A 44 -3.48 14.69 -13.61
N ILE A 45 -3.35 15.98 -13.92
CA ILE A 45 -4.02 17.04 -13.17
C ILE A 45 -5.55 16.89 -13.30
N LYS A 46 -6.08 16.72 -14.51
CA LYS A 46 -7.53 16.60 -14.73
C LYS A 46 -8.16 15.39 -14.04
N LEU A 47 -7.47 14.25 -14.04
CA LEU A 47 -7.92 13.06 -13.29
C LEU A 47 -7.98 13.32 -11.78
N GLY A 48 -7.06 14.15 -11.26
CA GLY A 48 -6.98 14.53 -9.86
C GLY A 48 -7.67 15.86 -9.50
N ASP A 49 -8.29 16.56 -10.44
CA ASP A 49 -9.01 17.80 -10.12
C ASP A 49 -9.89 18.23 -11.29
N ASP A 50 -11.14 17.74 -11.34
CA ASP A 50 -12.11 18.19 -12.34
C ASP A 50 -12.90 19.43 -11.87
N GLY A 51 -12.19 20.39 -11.25
CA GLY A 51 -12.75 21.71 -10.96
C GLY A 51 -13.87 21.78 -9.92
N ASN A 52 -14.08 20.74 -9.10
CA ASN A 52 -14.78 20.78 -7.79
C ASN A 52 -14.92 19.41 -7.09
N ASN A 53 -14.62 18.29 -7.77
CA ASN A 53 -14.68 16.96 -7.16
C ASN A 53 -13.49 16.09 -7.53
N PHE A 54 -12.90 15.45 -6.52
CA PHE A 54 -11.82 14.46 -6.67
C PHE A 54 -12.38 13.08 -7.09
N HIS A 55 -13.23 13.09 -8.10
CA HIS A 55 -14.12 11.98 -8.44
C HIS A 55 -13.36 10.67 -8.74
N CYS A 56 -12.23 10.76 -9.44
CA CYS A 56 -11.45 9.58 -9.79
C CYS A 56 -10.95 8.82 -8.55
N VAL A 57 -10.51 9.52 -7.51
CA VAL A 57 -10.04 8.87 -6.27
C VAL A 57 -11.20 8.36 -5.43
N ASP A 58 -12.36 9.02 -5.46
CA ASP A 58 -13.57 8.47 -4.84
C ASP A 58 -14.00 7.16 -5.52
N LEU A 59 -13.88 7.06 -6.85
CA LEU A 59 -14.06 5.81 -7.58
C LEU A 59 -13.02 4.77 -7.17
N MET A 60 -11.75 5.15 -7.02
CA MET A 60 -10.70 4.22 -6.56
C MET A 60 -10.99 3.65 -5.17
N CYS A 61 -11.43 4.48 -4.22
CA CYS A 61 -11.79 4.01 -2.88
C CYS A 61 -12.93 2.99 -2.93
N LYS A 62 -13.99 3.29 -3.70
CA LYS A 62 -15.12 2.36 -3.90
C LYS A 62 -14.68 1.05 -4.58
N LEU A 63 -13.78 1.14 -5.54
CA LEU A 63 -13.21 -0.03 -6.19
C LEU A 63 -12.43 -0.90 -5.20
N PHE A 64 -11.60 -0.28 -4.35
CA PHE A 64 -10.86 -1.00 -3.32
C PHE A 64 -11.78 -1.68 -2.32
N ASP A 65 -12.82 -1.01 -1.83
CA ASP A 65 -13.82 -1.63 -0.95
C ASP A 65 -14.44 -2.87 -1.61
N LYS A 66 -14.90 -2.74 -2.86
CA LYS A 66 -15.50 -3.83 -3.62
C LYS A 66 -14.55 -4.99 -3.89
N LEU A 67 -13.26 -4.73 -4.09
CA LEU A 67 -12.23 -5.77 -4.28
C LEU A 67 -11.87 -6.46 -2.96
N LEU A 68 -11.82 -5.71 -1.86
CA LEU A 68 -11.53 -6.22 -0.51
C LEU A 68 -12.66 -7.10 0.05
N GLU A 69 -13.90 -6.88 -0.38
CA GLU A 69 -15.06 -7.72 -0.02
C GLU A 69 -15.11 -9.04 -0.80
N ARG A 70 -14.32 -9.20 -1.87
CA ARG A 70 -14.29 -10.41 -2.68
C ARG A 70 -13.28 -11.42 -2.11
N PRO A 71 -13.49 -12.72 -2.34
CA PRO A 71 -12.47 -13.72 -2.03
C PRO A 71 -11.13 -13.37 -2.69
N ALA A 72 -10.03 -13.63 -1.97
CA ALA A 72 -8.70 -13.42 -2.51
C ALA A 72 -8.51 -14.26 -3.79
N SER A 73 -8.10 -13.60 -4.87
CA SER A 73 -7.74 -14.23 -6.13
C SER A 73 -6.60 -13.44 -6.78
N GLU A 74 -5.77 -14.12 -7.57
CA GLU A 74 -4.68 -13.45 -8.29
C GLU A 74 -5.20 -12.33 -9.21
N GLU A 75 -6.35 -12.51 -9.85
CA GLU A 75 -6.96 -11.46 -10.68
C GLU A 75 -7.33 -10.21 -9.86
N ASN A 76 -7.93 -10.40 -8.67
CA ASN A 76 -8.25 -9.29 -7.76
C ASN A 76 -6.97 -8.59 -7.28
N MET A 77 -5.94 -9.37 -6.92
CA MET A 77 -4.64 -8.84 -6.46
C MET A 77 -3.92 -8.05 -7.54
N VAL A 78 -3.94 -8.53 -8.79
CA VAL A 78 -3.41 -7.78 -9.94
C VAL A 78 -4.16 -6.46 -10.11
N CYS A 79 -5.49 -6.47 -10.00
CA CYS A 79 -6.30 -5.26 -10.11
C CYS A 79 -5.93 -4.24 -9.01
N LEU A 80 -5.80 -4.68 -7.75
CA LEU A 80 -5.35 -3.86 -6.64
C LEU A 80 -3.95 -3.27 -6.88
N ARG A 81 -2.98 -4.09 -7.29
CA ARG A 81 -1.61 -3.66 -7.58
C ARG A 81 -1.56 -2.61 -8.69
N VAL A 82 -2.34 -2.77 -9.75
CA VAL A 82 -2.44 -1.78 -10.84
C VAL A 82 -3.13 -0.50 -10.36
N GLY A 83 -4.17 -0.62 -9.53
CA GLY A 83 -4.85 0.51 -8.90
C GLY A 83 -3.90 1.37 -8.04
N CYS A 84 -3.07 0.73 -7.22
CA CYS A 84 -2.04 1.44 -6.45
C CYS A 84 -0.96 2.08 -7.33
N GLN A 85 -0.51 1.40 -8.39
CA GLN A 85 0.41 2.02 -9.36
C GLN A 85 -0.19 3.27 -10.02
N PHE A 86 -1.48 3.21 -10.38
CA PHE A 86 -2.19 4.35 -10.91
C PHE A 86 -2.22 5.50 -9.90
N ILE A 87 -2.62 5.27 -8.64
CA ILE A 87 -2.60 6.30 -7.60
C ILE A 87 -1.20 6.88 -7.42
N GLY A 88 -0.17 6.03 -7.42
CA GLY A 88 1.23 6.46 -7.39
C GLY A 88 1.54 7.46 -8.50
N ASN A 89 1.26 7.09 -9.75
CA ASN A 89 1.48 7.98 -10.89
C ASN A 89 0.58 9.21 -10.88
N LEU A 90 -0.61 9.15 -10.27
CA LEU A 90 -1.51 10.30 -10.14
C LEU A 90 -0.93 11.39 -9.23
N ILE A 91 -0.13 11.00 -8.23
CA ILE A 91 0.40 11.90 -7.20
C ILE A 91 1.86 12.30 -7.42
N VAL A 92 2.60 11.60 -8.28
CA VAL A 92 4.01 11.92 -8.59
C VAL A 92 4.12 13.37 -9.06
N ASP A 93 4.99 14.12 -8.36
CA ASP A 93 5.24 15.55 -8.56
C ASP A 93 3.94 16.40 -8.61
N ASN A 94 2.92 16.03 -7.84
CA ASN A 94 1.64 16.72 -7.80
C ASN A 94 1.14 16.89 -6.36
N GLN A 95 1.58 17.95 -5.71
CA GLN A 95 1.32 18.21 -4.29
C GLN A 95 -0.17 18.33 -3.94
N SER A 96 -0.98 18.90 -4.85
CA SER A 96 -2.43 18.98 -4.68
C SER A 96 -3.06 17.58 -4.64
N ASN A 97 -2.71 16.73 -5.60
CA ASN A 97 -3.20 15.34 -5.63
C ASN A 97 -2.70 14.53 -4.43
N GLN A 98 -1.44 14.73 -4.00
CA GLN A 98 -0.87 14.04 -2.83
C GLN A 98 -1.71 14.26 -1.57
N LEU A 99 -2.03 15.52 -1.25
CA LEU A 99 -2.82 15.85 -0.05
C LEU A 99 -4.26 15.33 -0.15
N LYS A 100 -4.88 15.42 -1.33
CA LYS A 100 -6.23 14.89 -1.54
C LYS A 100 -6.29 13.37 -1.43
N VAL A 101 -5.29 12.65 -1.96
CA VAL A 101 -5.16 11.19 -1.81
C VAL A 101 -4.96 10.81 -0.35
N HIS A 102 -4.11 11.53 0.39
CA HIS A 102 -3.96 11.33 1.84
C HIS A 102 -5.33 11.41 2.54
N ASN A 103 -6.02 12.54 2.37
CA ASN A 103 -7.27 12.80 3.09
C ASN A 103 -8.42 11.81 2.78
N LYS A 104 -8.45 11.22 1.57
CA LYS A 104 -9.54 10.33 1.13
C LYS A 104 -9.18 8.85 1.14
N CYS A 105 -7.95 8.50 0.81
CA CYS A 105 -7.55 7.13 0.49
C CYS A 105 -6.57 6.53 1.52
N PHE A 106 -6.11 7.28 2.53
CA PHE A 106 -5.14 6.79 3.52
C PHE A 106 -5.59 5.50 4.22
N ALA A 107 -6.86 5.43 4.63
CA ALA A 107 -7.41 4.22 5.27
C ALA A 107 -7.36 3.00 4.34
N HIS A 108 -7.65 3.16 3.05
CA HIS A 108 -7.53 2.09 2.06
C HIS A 108 -6.07 1.71 1.81
N ILE A 109 -5.16 2.68 1.69
CA ILE A 109 -3.72 2.42 1.54
C ILE A 109 -3.21 1.58 2.70
N ARG A 110 -3.60 1.92 3.94
CA ARG A 110 -3.28 1.12 5.12
C ARG A 110 -3.81 -0.31 5.01
N LYS A 111 -5.11 -0.49 4.72
CA LYS A 111 -5.71 -1.83 4.56
C LYS A 111 -4.99 -2.67 3.50
N LEU A 112 -4.70 -2.07 2.34
CA LEU A 112 -4.04 -2.74 1.21
C LEU A 112 -2.62 -3.17 1.56
N MET A 113 -1.89 -2.34 2.31
CA MET A 113 -0.55 -2.65 2.78
C MET A 113 -0.53 -3.78 3.82
N LEU A 114 -1.64 -4.00 4.53
CA LEU A 114 -1.78 -5.05 5.54
C LEU A 114 -2.28 -6.39 4.96
N LEU A 115 -2.55 -6.48 3.66
CA LEU A 115 -2.97 -7.73 3.02
C LEU A 115 -1.83 -8.79 2.92
N GLY A 116 -0.58 -8.41 3.20
CA GLY A 116 0.57 -9.32 3.14
C GLY A 116 1.12 -9.56 1.73
N ASP A 117 0.61 -8.85 0.71
CA ASP A 117 1.12 -8.91 -0.65
C ASP A 117 2.34 -8.00 -0.83
N GLY A 118 3.51 -8.59 -1.13
CA GLY A 118 4.77 -7.83 -1.20
C GLY A 118 4.80 -6.77 -2.29
N SER A 119 4.21 -7.03 -3.46
CA SER A 119 4.18 -6.03 -4.55
C SER A 119 3.22 -4.88 -4.25
N LEU A 120 2.04 -5.19 -3.72
CA LEU A 120 1.04 -4.20 -3.32
C LEU A 120 1.57 -3.32 -2.20
N SER A 121 2.21 -3.93 -1.19
CA SER A 121 2.84 -3.21 -0.06
C SER A 121 3.94 -2.27 -0.54
N ARG A 122 4.73 -2.66 -1.55
CA ARG A 122 5.74 -1.80 -2.18
C ARG A 122 5.11 -0.60 -2.89
N PHE A 123 4.02 -0.79 -3.62
CA PHE A 123 3.29 0.33 -4.25
C PHE A 123 2.64 1.25 -3.22
N CYS A 124 2.11 0.71 -2.11
CA CYS A 124 1.60 1.51 -1.00
C CYS A 124 2.69 2.36 -0.35
N ALA A 125 3.88 1.77 -0.09
CA ALA A 125 5.02 2.51 0.44
C ALA A 125 5.49 3.62 -0.52
N MET A 126 5.48 3.38 -1.84
CA MET A 126 5.76 4.41 -2.84
C MET A 126 4.76 5.58 -2.77
N ILE A 127 3.48 5.30 -2.58
CA ILE A 127 2.45 6.33 -2.41
C ILE A 127 2.73 7.15 -1.15
N LEU A 128 2.95 6.48 0.00
CA LEU A 128 3.24 7.14 1.27
C LEU A 128 4.51 8.00 1.17
N TYR A 129 5.59 7.49 0.57
CA TYR A 129 6.81 8.26 0.33
C TYR A 129 6.52 9.58 -0.38
N ASN A 130 5.79 9.55 -1.51
CA ASN A 130 5.50 10.74 -2.30
C ASN A 130 4.65 11.76 -1.52
N ILE A 131 3.71 11.29 -0.71
CA ILE A 131 2.87 12.15 0.14
C ILE A 131 3.72 12.84 1.20
N ILE A 132 4.49 12.09 1.99
CA ILE A 132 5.28 12.62 3.11
C ILE A 132 6.40 13.54 2.61
N LEU A 133 6.95 13.26 1.42
CA LEU A 133 8.00 14.07 0.81
C LEU A 133 7.58 15.55 0.67
N SER A 134 6.33 15.79 0.29
CA SER A 134 5.81 17.17 0.12
C SER A 134 5.03 17.68 1.32
N HIS A 135 4.46 16.79 2.13
CA HIS A 135 3.59 17.11 3.27
C HIS A 135 4.13 16.42 4.53
N PRO A 136 5.25 16.89 5.10
CA PRO A 136 5.88 16.24 6.25
C PRO A 136 5.01 16.26 7.50
N ASP A 137 4.02 17.14 7.59
CA ASP A 137 3.02 17.22 8.66
C ASP A 137 2.13 15.98 8.76
N VAL A 138 1.90 15.27 7.64
CA VAL A 138 1.03 14.07 7.63
C VAL A 138 1.71 12.82 8.19
N ARG A 139 3.02 12.85 8.45
CA ARG A 139 3.78 11.69 8.97
C ARG A 139 3.28 11.21 10.32
N GLU A 140 2.68 12.11 11.11
CA GLU A 140 2.11 11.78 12.43
C GLU A 140 0.95 10.80 12.31
N ASP A 141 0.20 10.83 11.20
CA ASP A 141 -0.90 9.89 10.96
C ASP A 141 -0.38 8.46 10.76
N ILE A 142 0.82 8.31 10.21
CA ILE A 142 1.46 7.00 10.01
C ILE A 142 1.93 6.42 11.35
N LEU A 143 2.49 7.24 12.23
CA LEU A 143 3.03 6.78 13.52
C LEU A 143 1.95 6.45 14.55
N LYS A 144 0.78 7.08 14.46
CA LYS A 144 -0.40 6.67 15.24
C LYS A 144 -0.86 5.25 14.89
N GLU A 145 -0.57 4.80 13.68
CA GLU A 145 -0.97 3.48 13.16
C GLU A 145 0.18 2.48 13.28
N ASN A 146 0.31 1.89 14.47
CA ASN A 146 1.38 0.93 14.80
C ASN A 146 1.49 -0.25 13.82
N ASP A 147 0.37 -0.71 13.28
CA ASP A 147 0.32 -1.79 12.29
C ASP A 147 0.87 -1.35 10.93
N LEU A 148 0.57 -0.12 10.49
CA LEU A 148 1.13 0.46 9.28
C LEU A 148 2.64 0.67 9.41
N LEU A 149 3.11 1.21 10.54
CA LEU A 149 4.54 1.35 10.81
C LEU A 149 5.24 -0.01 10.76
N ARG A 150 4.65 -1.05 11.39
CA ARG A 150 5.16 -2.41 11.29
C ARG A 150 5.18 -2.90 9.85
N ALA A 151 4.11 -2.70 9.09
CA ALA A 151 4.03 -3.09 7.68
C ALA A 151 5.11 -2.41 6.81
N ILE A 152 5.52 -1.18 7.14
CA ILE A 152 6.64 -0.50 6.46
C ILE A 152 7.98 -1.18 6.84
N LEU A 153 8.16 -1.54 8.11
CA LEU A 153 9.40 -2.10 8.64
C LEU A 153 9.65 -3.57 8.25
N ILE A 154 8.58 -4.36 8.11
CA ILE A 154 8.66 -5.80 7.84
C ILE A 154 8.60 -6.14 6.35
N GLN A 155 8.69 -5.16 5.43
CA GLN A 155 8.69 -5.47 4.01
C GLN A 155 9.91 -6.34 3.68
N GLU A 156 9.67 -7.64 3.59
CA GLU A 156 10.65 -8.60 3.11
C GLU A 156 10.79 -8.38 1.60
N ASP A 157 11.97 -7.96 1.18
CA ASP A 157 12.33 -8.15 -0.22
C ASP A 157 12.85 -9.57 -0.37
N GLU A 158 12.32 -10.29 -1.36
CA GLU A 158 13.00 -11.44 -1.95
C GLU A 158 14.38 -10.93 -2.42
N PHE A 159 15.36 -11.10 -1.54
CA PHE A 159 16.74 -10.82 -1.82
C PHE A 159 17.27 -11.94 -2.70
N SER A 160 16.93 -11.88 -4.00
CA SER A 160 17.55 -12.76 -4.98
C SER A 160 19.00 -12.30 -5.17
N PHE A 161 19.93 -12.98 -4.49
CA PHE A 161 21.36 -12.91 -4.79
C PHE A 161 21.56 -13.45 -6.21
N GLY A 162 21.42 -12.60 -7.22
CA GLY A 162 21.66 -12.97 -8.61
C GLY A 162 20.76 -12.26 -9.60
N SER A 163 21.39 -11.41 -10.40
CA SER A 163 21.02 -11.04 -11.79
C SER A 163 20.64 -9.58 -12.09
N TYR A 164 20.67 -8.64 -11.13
CA TYR A 164 20.64 -7.21 -11.46
C TYR A 164 21.51 -6.39 -10.50
N PRO A 165 22.16 -5.30 -10.95
CA PRO A 165 22.95 -4.47 -10.06
C PRO A 165 22.07 -3.90 -8.95
N THR A 166 22.45 -4.19 -7.71
CA THR A 166 21.81 -3.87 -6.42
C THR A 166 21.50 -2.38 -6.21
N PHE A 167 21.87 -1.50 -7.13
CA PHE A 167 21.70 -0.05 -7.08
C PHE A 167 20.34 0.44 -7.63
N MET A 168 19.58 -0.37 -8.38
CA MET A 168 18.37 0.06 -9.11
C MET A 168 17.03 -0.28 -8.42
N ARG A 169 17.02 -0.94 -7.26
CA ARG A 169 15.78 -1.18 -6.51
C ARG A 169 15.64 -0.10 -5.43
N ILE A 170 14.90 0.96 -5.75
CA ILE A 170 14.50 1.95 -4.74
C ILE A 170 13.62 1.25 -3.71
N TYR A 171 14.11 1.17 -2.48
CA TYR A 171 13.37 0.66 -1.34
C TYR A 171 12.40 1.73 -0.84
N TRP A 172 11.20 1.76 -1.40
CA TRP A 172 10.19 2.74 -1.03
C TRP A 172 9.85 2.72 0.46
N SER A 173 9.91 1.56 1.11
CA SER A 173 9.77 1.43 2.57
C SER A 173 10.87 2.20 3.32
N ILE A 174 12.14 2.05 2.93
CA ILE A 174 13.28 2.76 3.53
C ILE A 174 13.17 4.25 3.28
N LEU A 175 12.79 4.68 2.06
CA LEU A 175 12.60 6.09 1.76
C LEU A 175 11.42 6.71 2.52
N ALA A 176 10.30 5.99 2.61
CA ALA A 176 9.17 6.43 3.42
C ALA A 176 9.57 6.55 4.91
N LEU A 177 10.28 5.55 5.45
CA LEU A 177 10.79 5.58 6.82
C LEU A 177 11.77 6.74 7.05
N ARG A 178 12.68 6.98 6.10
CA ARG A 178 13.57 8.15 6.13
C ARG A 178 12.75 9.42 6.24
N ASN A 179 11.75 9.61 5.39
CA ASN A 179 10.93 10.83 5.37
C ASN A 179 10.13 11.00 6.68
N ILE A 180 9.65 9.90 7.28
CA ILE A 180 9.00 9.91 8.60
C ILE A 180 9.96 10.44 9.67
N CYS A 181 11.23 10.06 9.61
CA CYS A 181 12.26 10.46 10.59
C CYS A 181 12.94 11.80 10.27
N GLU A 182 12.81 12.31 9.04
CA GLU A 182 13.60 13.46 8.58
C GLU A 182 13.22 14.73 9.35
N LYS A 183 14.22 15.31 10.03
CA LYS A 183 14.06 16.51 10.88
C LYS A 183 12.94 16.36 11.92
N CYS A 184 12.76 15.16 12.47
CA CYS A 184 11.79 14.88 13.54
C CYS A 184 12.40 14.05 14.66
N PRO A 185 12.95 14.69 15.70
CA PRO A 185 13.52 13.99 16.85
C PRO A 185 12.52 13.07 17.57
N GLU A 186 11.25 13.43 17.60
CA GLU A 186 10.16 12.67 18.22
C GLU A 186 9.98 11.33 17.50
N ASN A 187 9.89 11.38 16.17
CA ASN A 187 9.74 10.17 15.34
C ASN A 187 11.00 9.31 15.40
N GLN A 188 12.18 9.95 15.38
CA GLN A 188 13.44 9.24 15.58
C GLN A 188 13.48 8.53 16.94
N ALA A 189 12.96 9.14 18.00
CA ALA A 189 12.90 8.53 19.32
C ALA A 189 11.94 7.33 19.36
N ILE A 190 10.77 7.42 18.69
CA ILE A 190 9.84 6.29 18.55
C ILE A 190 10.54 5.12 17.84
N ILE A 191 11.16 5.39 16.69
CA ILE A 191 11.86 4.35 15.91
C ILE A 191 13.06 3.77 16.69
N ALA A 192 13.84 4.61 17.37
CA ALA A 192 14.97 4.17 18.19
C ALA A 192 14.53 3.36 19.42
N GLY A 193 13.33 3.63 19.93
CA GLY A 193 12.71 2.88 21.02
C GLY A 193 12.09 1.54 20.59
N LEU A 194 12.04 1.24 19.28
CA LEU A 194 11.55 -0.05 18.81
C LEU A 194 12.48 -1.16 19.27
N ALA A 195 11.98 -2.00 20.17
CA ALA A 195 12.65 -3.20 20.62
C ALA A 195 11.98 -4.44 20.02
N LYS A 196 12.80 -5.44 19.68
CA LYS A 196 12.29 -6.77 19.35
C LYS A 196 11.60 -7.35 20.59
N LYS A 197 10.28 -7.42 20.56
CA LYS A 197 9.47 -7.88 21.71
C LYS A 197 9.39 -9.40 21.79
N ASP A 198 9.15 -10.06 20.66
CA ASP A 198 9.07 -11.52 20.58
C ASP A 198 9.22 -12.01 19.13
N VAL A 199 9.13 -13.31 18.91
CA VAL A 199 9.01 -13.93 17.59
C VAL A 199 7.65 -13.64 16.96
N ALA A 200 7.63 -13.53 15.63
CA ALA A 200 6.40 -13.29 14.89
C ALA A 200 5.43 -14.47 15.05
N TYR A 201 4.16 -14.15 15.22
CA TYR A 201 3.09 -15.15 15.17
C TYR A 201 3.00 -15.78 13.78
N SER A 202 2.88 -17.11 13.73
CA SER A 202 2.74 -17.85 12.48
C SER A 202 1.46 -18.70 12.55
N PRO A 203 0.42 -18.34 11.79
CA PRO A 203 -0.83 -19.11 11.73
C PRO A 203 -0.59 -20.57 11.31
N VAL A 204 0.34 -20.77 10.37
CA VAL A 204 0.71 -22.10 9.86
C VAL A 204 1.30 -22.96 10.97
N LEU A 205 2.15 -22.41 11.85
CA LEU A 205 2.70 -23.18 12.95
C LEU A 205 1.63 -23.53 13.97
N GLU A 206 0.70 -22.62 14.27
CA GLU A 206 -0.40 -22.91 15.20
C GLU A 206 -1.34 -24.00 14.67
N GLU A 207 -1.70 -23.96 13.38
CA GLU A 207 -2.45 -25.04 12.72
C GLU A 207 -1.74 -26.40 12.83
N LEU A 208 -0.41 -26.40 12.75
CA LEU A 208 0.44 -27.57 12.91
C LEU A 208 0.67 -27.95 14.39
N GLY A 209 0.11 -27.21 15.35
CA GLY A 209 0.27 -27.47 16.79
C GLY A 209 1.62 -27.03 17.36
N TYR A 210 2.27 -26.05 16.74
CA TYR A 210 3.55 -25.48 17.14
C TYR A 210 3.46 -23.97 17.39
N THR A 211 4.47 -23.44 18.06
CA THR A 211 4.71 -22.02 18.25
C THR A 211 6.20 -21.74 18.11
N LEU A 212 6.56 -20.47 17.92
CA LEU A 212 7.94 -20.03 17.98
C LEU A 212 8.23 -19.54 19.40
N HIS A 213 9.39 -19.90 19.94
CA HIS A 213 9.93 -19.35 21.17
C HIS A 213 11.26 -18.64 20.88
N SER A 214 11.39 -17.41 21.37
CA SER A 214 12.68 -16.70 21.39
C SER A 214 13.51 -17.18 22.58
N GLU A 215 14.73 -17.66 22.35
CA GLU A 215 15.70 -17.90 23.41
C GLU A 215 16.57 -16.66 23.60
N ASP A 216 16.13 -15.66 24.36
CA ASP A 216 16.94 -14.53 24.85
C ASP A 216 17.97 -13.96 23.84
N GLY A 217 17.57 -13.81 22.57
CA GLY A 217 18.42 -13.30 21.49
C GLY A 217 19.45 -14.28 20.89
N LYS A 218 19.54 -15.52 21.38
CA LYS A 218 20.45 -16.58 20.88
C LYS A 218 19.88 -17.42 19.73
N GLY A 219 18.56 -17.44 19.57
CA GLY A 219 17.92 -18.19 18.49
C GLY A 219 16.40 -18.21 18.58
N ILE A 220 15.77 -18.71 17.51
CA ILE A 220 14.34 -18.99 17.43
C ILE A 220 14.18 -20.51 17.42
N LYS A 221 13.34 -21.06 18.30
CA LYS A 221 13.01 -22.49 18.32
C LYS A 221 11.53 -22.71 18.04
N ILE A 222 11.23 -23.76 17.29
CA ILE A 222 9.88 -24.29 17.16
C ILE A 222 9.61 -25.14 18.41
N ALA A 223 8.53 -24.83 19.12
CA ALA A 223 8.09 -25.53 20.32
C ALA A 223 6.63 -26.01 20.16
N PRO A 224 6.21 -27.09 20.82
CA PRO A 224 4.81 -27.52 20.78
C PRO A 224 3.88 -26.46 21.40
N LEU A 225 2.71 -26.26 20.79
CA LEU A 225 1.67 -25.40 21.33
C LEU A 225 1.10 -26.04 22.61
N LYS A 226 1.24 -25.38 23.77
CA LYS A 226 0.66 -25.87 25.03
C LYS A 226 -0.86 -25.78 24.95
N ARG A 227 -1.54 -26.89 24.69
CA ARG A 227 -3.00 -26.97 24.80
C ARG A 227 -3.38 -26.85 26.28
N HIS A 228 -4.19 -25.86 26.62
CA HIS A 228 -4.86 -25.84 27.92
C HIS A 228 -5.79 -27.05 27.97
N THR A 229 -5.43 -28.05 28.77
CA THR A 229 -6.36 -29.07 29.23
C THR A 229 -7.37 -28.36 30.12
N THR A 230 -8.55 -28.07 29.60
CA THR A 230 -9.74 -27.87 30.45
C THR A 230 -10.00 -29.19 31.14
N GLU A 231 -9.66 -29.24 32.44
CA GLU A 231 -10.25 -30.18 33.39
C GLU A 231 -11.73 -29.87 33.60
#